data_AF-A5U728-F1
#
_entry.id   AF-A5U728-F1
#
_cell.length_a   1.000
_cell.length_b   1.000
_cell.length_c   1.000
_cell.angle_alpha   90.00
_cell.angle_beta   90.00
_cell.angle_gamma   90.00
#
_symmetry.space_group_name_H-M   'P 1'
#
loop_
_entity.id
_entity.type
_entity.pdbx_description
1 polymer ?
#
loop_
_entity_poly.entity_id
_entity_poly.type
_entity_poly.pdbx_seq_one_letter_code
_entity_poly.pdbx_strand_id
1 'polypeptide(L)'
;MVGLTRPLLLCGATLLIAACTRVVGGTASATFGGDRQGMLDVATILLDQSRMQAITGSGDDLTIIPTMDTTYPVDVDDFAQPIPRECRFIYAETAVFGSEIEAFHKTTFQDRPDGSLISEAAAAYRDAGTARRAFDTLAVTVHDCAASPAGWLFVSRWTAGGNSLHIRAGDCGRDYRVLSAALLEVTFCGFPESVSDIVMTNIAANVPG
;
A
#
# COMPACT_ATOMS: atom_id res chain seq x y z
N MET A 1 -10.60 96.92 -18.79
CA MET A 1 -11.30 96.85 -20.09
C MET A 1 -10.77 95.64 -20.85
N VAL A 2 -11.67 94.71 -21.18
CA VAL A 2 -11.72 93.82 -22.37
C VAL A 2 -10.36 93.55 -23.05
N GLY A 3 -9.80 92.33 -23.02
CA GLY A 3 -10.18 91.17 -23.87
C GLY A 3 -9.52 91.28 -25.25
N LEU A 4 -8.94 90.28 -25.92
CA LEU A 4 -8.86 88.81 -25.79
C LEU A 4 -7.80 88.31 -26.80
N THR A 5 -7.51 87.00 -26.81
CA THR A 5 -6.77 86.15 -27.79
C THR A 5 -5.40 85.66 -27.30
N ARG A 6 -5.02 84.38 -27.36
CA ARG A 6 -5.50 83.21 -28.12
C ARG A 6 -5.11 81.90 -27.39
N PRO A 7 -5.74 80.76 -27.75
CA PRO A 7 -5.63 79.45 -27.11
C PRO A 7 -4.55 78.59 -27.79
N LEU A 8 -4.00 77.61 -27.08
CA LEU A 8 -3.35 76.41 -27.62
C LEU A 8 -2.93 75.54 -26.44
N LEU A 9 -3.66 74.47 -26.16
CA LEU A 9 -3.22 73.25 -25.47
C LEU A 9 -4.40 72.28 -25.43
N LEU A 10 -4.84 71.87 -26.63
CA LEU A 10 -5.83 70.82 -26.85
C LEU A 10 -5.11 69.70 -27.62
N CYS A 11 -4.31 68.90 -26.90
CA CYS A 11 -3.63 67.71 -27.44
C CYS A 11 -3.24 66.74 -26.31
N GLY A 12 -4.14 66.44 -25.37
CA GLY A 12 -3.80 65.64 -24.20
C GLY A 12 -4.92 64.81 -23.59
N ALA A 13 -5.94 64.39 -24.35
CA ALA A 13 -7.06 63.63 -23.77
C ALA A 13 -7.66 62.56 -24.71
N THR A 14 -6.86 61.85 -25.50
CA THR A 14 -7.37 60.78 -26.39
C THR A 14 -6.57 59.47 -26.37
N LEU A 15 -5.92 59.13 -25.24
CA LEU A 15 -5.17 57.87 -25.12
C LEU A 15 -5.43 57.15 -23.78
N LEU A 16 -6.69 56.86 -23.45
CA LEU A 16 -7.03 56.01 -22.29
C LEU A 16 -8.27 55.13 -22.54
N ILE A 17 -8.35 54.42 -23.67
CA ILE A 17 -9.31 53.30 -23.81
C ILE A 17 -8.68 52.18 -24.66
N ALA A 18 -7.67 51.51 -24.10
CA ALA A 18 -7.21 50.20 -24.60
C ALA A 18 -6.44 49.47 -23.49
N ALA A 19 -7.00 49.40 -22.29
CA ALA A 19 -6.39 48.66 -21.17
C ALA A 19 -7.17 47.36 -20.92
N CYS A 20 -6.56 46.27 -21.37
CA CYS A 20 -6.57 44.95 -20.72
C CYS A 20 -7.89 44.16 -20.61
N THR A 21 -8.47 43.77 -21.75
CA THR A 21 -9.24 42.52 -21.83
C THR A 21 -8.60 41.55 -22.82
N ARG A 22 -7.32 41.21 -22.59
CA ARG A 22 -6.78 39.99 -23.21
C ARG A 22 -7.35 38.80 -22.44
N VAL A 23 -8.43 38.24 -22.95
CA VAL A 23 -8.85 36.89 -22.56
C VAL A 23 -7.77 35.95 -23.08
N VAL A 24 -6.82 35.60 -22.22
CA VAL A 24 -5.93 34.48 -22.49
C VAL A 24 -6.81 33.25 -22.42
N GLY A 25 -7.02 32.59 -23.56
CA GLY A 25 -7.59 31.25 -23.57
C GLY A 25 -6.60 30.31 -22.89
N GLY A 26 -6.66 30.24 -21.57
CA GLY A 26 -6.08 29.14 -20.82
C GLY A 26 -7.03 27.97 -20.95
N THR A 27 -6.65 26.95 -21.72
CA THR A 27 -7.22 25.63 -21.46
C THR A 27 -6.78 25.27 -20.05
N ALA A 28 -7.74 25.01 -19.16
CA ALA A 28 -7.44 24.33 -17.91
C ALA A 28 -6.78 23.01 -18.32
N SER A 29 -5.46 22.93 -18.20
CA SER A 29 -4.77 21.66 -18.31
C SER A 29 -5.26 20.86 -17.12
N ALA A 30 -5.86 19.70 -17.39
CA ALA A 30 -6.27 18.78 -16.36
C ALA A 30 -5.13 18.66 -15.35
N THR A 31 -5.49 18.74 -14.06
CA THR A 31 -4.58 18.51 -12.94
C THR A 31 -3.71 17.30 -13.26
N PHE A 32 -2.40 17.40 -13.09
CA PHE A 32 -1.50 16.26 -13.19
C PHE A 32 -1.95 15.25 -12.14
N GLY A 33 -2.63 14.23 -12.61
CA GLY A 33 -3.63 13.49 -11.85
C GLY A 33 -4.57 12.89 -12.88
N GLY A 34 -3.96 12.19 -13.86
CA GLY A 34 -4.70 11.39 -14.79
C GLY A 34 -5.68 10.54 -14.01
N ASP A 35 -6.91 10.54 -14.48
CA ASP A 35 -7.98 9.70 -14.02
C ASP A 35 -7.41 8.29 -13.77
N ARG A 36 -7.28 7.88 -12.50
CA ARG A 36 -6.78 6.54 -12.14
C ARG A 36 -7.89 5.50 -12.36
N GLN A 37 -8.65 5.65 -13.44
CA GLN A 37 -9.62 4.69 -13.93
C GLN A 37 -8.86 3.43 -14.35
N GLY A 38 -8.60 2.55 -13.39
CA GLY A 38 -7.85 1.31 -13.58
C GLY A 38 -6.80 1.04 -12.50
N MET A 39 -6.56 1.94 -11.54
CA MET A 39 -5.74 1.60 -10.39
C MET A 39 -6.57 0.72 -9.45
N LEU A 40 -5.99 -0.44 -9.10
CA LEU A 40 -6.57 -1.39 -8.17
C LEU A 40 -6.83 -0.71 -6.80
N ASP A 41 -8.08 -0.66 -6.38
CA ASP A 41 -8.44 -0.16 -5.05
C ASP A 41 -8.19 -1.25 -4.00
N VAL A 42 -7.02 -1.16 -3.36
CA VAL A 42 -6.56 -2.14 -2.36
C VAL A 42 -7.48 -2.23 -1.14
N ALA A 43 -8.21 -1.16 -0.80
CA ALA A 43 -9.14 -1.18 0.33
C ALA A 43 -10.34 -2.11 0.08
N THR A 44 -10.68 -2.34 -1.20
CA THR A 44 -11.76 -3.28 -1.57
C THR A 44 -11.32 -4.74 -1.61
N ILE A 45 -10.00 -5.00 -1.54
CA ILE A 45 -9.44 -6.35 -1.54
C ILE A 45 -9.54 -6.98 -0.15
N LEU A 46 -9.22 -6.21 0.89
CA LEU A 46 -9.18 -6.67 2.27
C LEU A 46 -10.58 -6.97 2.81
N LEU A 47 -10.64 -7.79 3.84
CA LEU A 47 -11.89 -8.19 4.46
C LEU A 47 -12.29 -7.18 5.53
N ASP A 48 -13.59 -6.93 5.66
CA ASP A 48 -14.07 -6.17 6.81
C ASP A 48 -13.95 -6.99 8.10
N GLN A 49 -14.03 -6.29 9.24
CA GLN A 49 -13.94 -6.93 10.55
C GLN A 49 -14.98 -8.04 10.73
N SER A 50 -16.22 -7.86 10.26
CA SER A 50 -17.27 -8.86 10.42
C SER A 50 -16.93 -10.18 9.71
N ARG A 51 -16.30 -10.09 8.54
CA ARG A 51 -15.84 -11.25 7.78
C ARG A 51 -14.65 -11.92 8.47
N MET A 52 -13.71 -11.12 8.97
CA MET A 52 -12.56 -11.64 9.73
C MET A 52 -13.01 -12.37 11.00
N GLN A 53 -13.95 -11.79 11.76
CA GLN A 53 -14.54 -12.41 12.96
C GLN A 53 -15.18 -13.77 12.65
N ALA A 54 -15.88 -13.87 11.52
CA ALA A 54 -16.51 -15.11 11.07
C ALA A 54 -15.48 -16.18 10.66
N ILE A 55 -14.36 -15.78 10.05
CA ILE A 55 -13.30 -16.71 9.62
C ILE A 55 -12.47 -17.20 10.81
N THR A 56 -12.10 -16.32 11.73
CA THR A 56 -11.29 -16.69 12.90
C THR A 56 -12.09 -17.48 13.95
N GLY A 57 -13.42 -17.30 13.99
CA GLY A 57 -14.29 -17.89 15.01
C GLY A 57 -14.25 -17.15 16.35
N SER A 58 -13.56 -16.01 16.42
CA SER A 58 -13.40 -15.20 17.64
C SER A 58 -14.59 -14.27 17.92
N GLY A 59 -15.51 -14.08 16.95
CA GLY A 59 -16.68 -13.21 17.13
C GLY A 59 -16.31 -11.78 17.54
N ASP A 60 -17.06 -11.17 18.44
CA ASP A 60 -16.87 -9.77 18.86
C ASP A 60 -15.51 -9.51 19.55
N ASP A 61 -14.81 -10.55 19.99
CA ASP A 61 -13.49 -10.44 20.63
C ASP A 61 -12.37 -10.12 19.62
N LEU A 62 -12.58 -10.39 18.32
CA LEU A 62 -11.64 -10.01 17.27
C LEU A 62 -11.89 -8.56 16.83
N THR A 63 -10.90 -7.71 17.09
CA THR A 63 -10.97 -6.26 16.85
C THR A 63 -9.76 -5.77 16.07
N ILE A 64 -9.94 -4.74 15.23
CA ILE A 64 -8.83 -4.06 14.56
C ILE A 64 -7.94 -3.37 15.60
N ILE A 65 -6.63 -3.48 15.46
CA ILE A 65 -5.66 -2.66 16.20
C ILE A 65 -5.52 -1.33 15.47
N PRO A 66 -6.05 -0.20 15.99
CA PRO A 66 -6.15 1.04 15.21
C PRO A 66 -4.81 1.61 14.74
N THR A 67 -3.73 1.34 15.47
CA THR A 67 -2.36 1.78 15.10
C THR A 67 -1.69 0.90 14.05
N MET A 68 -2.32 -0.21 13.66
CA MET A 68 -1.82 -1.18 12.68
C MET A 68 -2.80 -1.38 11.52
N ASP A 69 -3.63 -0.37 11.27
CA ASP A 69 -4.42 -0.18 10.06
C ASP A 69 -3.73 0.93 9.24
N THR A 70 -2.96 0.54 8.21
CA THR A 70 -2.03 1.43 7.52
C THR A 70 -2.21 1.39 6.01
N THR A 71 -2.06 2.55 5.37
CA THR A 71 -2.15 2.72 3.91
C THR A 71 -0.78 2.86 3.22
N TYR A 72 0.29 2.56 3.95
CA TYR A 72 1.66 2.53 3.47
C TYR A 72 2.45 1.44 4.22
N PRO A 73 3.48 0.85 3.58
CA PRO A 73 4.36 -0.11 4.24
C PRO A 73 5.06 0.54 5.44
N VAL A 74 5.09 -0.18 6.56
CA VAL A 74 5.75 0.24 7.79
C VAL A 74 6.94 -0.68 8.07
N ASP A 75 8.11 -0.07 8.24
CA ASP A 75 9.28 -0.74 8.78
C ASP A 75 9.36 -0.45 10.28
N VAL A 76 9.55 -1.48 11.09
CA VAL A 76 9.72 -1.34 12.54
C VAL A 76 11.20 -1.47 12.86
N ASP A 77 11.93 -0.36 12.67
CA ASP A 77 13.39 -0.32 12.73
C ASP A 77 13.97 -0.89 14.02
N ASP A 78 13.35 -0.60 15.18
CA ASP A 78 13.81 -1.09 16.48
C ASP A 78 13.78 -2.63 16.57
N PHE A 79 12.88 -3.29 15.84
CA PHE A 79 12.84 -4.74 15.74
C PHE A 79 13.69 -5.27 14.57
N ALA A 80 13.84 -4.53 13.48
CA ALA A 80 14.59 -4.96 12.30
C ALA A 80 16.12 -4.88 12.48
N GLN A 81 16.62 -3.83 13.15
CA GLN A 81 18.05 -3.59 13.34
C GLN A 81 18.84 -4.75 13.97
N PRO A 82 18.36 -5.42 15.04
CA PRO A 82 19.07 -6.55 15.64
C PRO A 82 19.04 -7.82 14.80
N ILE A 83 18.24 -7.89 13.73
CA ILE A 83 18.07 -9.06 12.89
C ILE A 83 19.13 -9.08 11.78
N PRO A 84 19.69 -10.26 11.43
CA PRO A 84 20.56 -10.42 10.27
C PRO A 84 19.89 -9.89 9.00
N ARG A 85 20.67 -9.24 8.14
CA ARG A 85 20.17 -8.44 7.02
C ARG A 85 19.20 -9.23 6.14
N GLU A 86 19.53 -10.48 5.87
CA GLU A 86 18.76 -11.41 5.05
C GLU A 86 17.38 -11.72 5.64
N CYS A 87 17.21 -11.65 6.97
CA CYS A 87 15.94 -11.95 7.65
C CYS A 87 15.16 -10.70 8.09
N ARG A 88 15.65 -9.49 7.79
CA ARG A 88 15.03 -8.23 8.24
C ARG A 88 13.62 -7.99 7.69
N PHE A 89 13.29 -8.60 6.55
CA PHE A 89 11.97 -8.47 5.92
C PHE A 89 10.81 -8.85 6.87
N ILE A 90 11.06 -9.64 7.93
CA ILE A 90 10.07 -9.96 8.96
C ILE A 90 9.53 -8.69 9.65
N TYR A 91 10.33 -7.64 9.76
CA TYR A 91 9.96 -6.37 10.41
C TYR A 91 10.10 -5.16 9.47
N ALA A 92 10.36 -5.39 8.18
CA ALA A 92 10.55 -4.35 7.19
C ALA A 92 9.65 -4.62 5.98
N GLU A 93 8.45 -4.06 5.98
CA GLU A 93 7.48 -4.22 4.89
C GLU A 93 8.00 -3.63 3.57
N THR A 94 8.86 -2.61 3.61
CA THR A 94 9.50 -2.11 2.39
C THR A 94 10.42 -3.14 1.73
N ALA A 95 10.99 -4.07 2.49
CA ALA A 95 11.77 -5.18 1.95
C ALA A 95 10.88 -6.29 1.36
N VAL A 96 9.60 -6.33 1.72
CA VAL A 96 8.60 -7.28 1.21
C VAL A 96 7.95 -6.76 -0.07
N PHE A 97 7.42 -5.53 -0.02
CA PHE A 97 6.62 -4.95 -1.10
C PHE A 97 7.42 -4.07 -2.06
N GLY A 98 8.64 -3.68 -1.68
CA GLY A 98 9.48 -2.80 -2.49
C GLY A 98 8.97 -1.37 -2.55
N SER A 99 9.58 -0.57 -3.44
CA SER A 99 9.30 0.87 -3.59
C SER A 99 8.42 1.22 -4.79
N GLU A 100 8.10 0.24 -5.65
CA GLU A 100 7.31 0.43 -6.87
C GLU A 100 5.80 0.25 -6.65
N ILE A 101 5.33 0.31 -5.40
CA ILE A 101 3.91 0.23 -5.06
C ILE A 101 3.18 1.51 -5.46
N GLU A 102 1.99 1.37 -6.03
CA GLU A 102 1.11 2.48 -6.39
C GLU A 102 0.00 2.67 -5.33
N ALA A 103 -0.36 1.60 -4.60
CA ALA A 103 -1.23 1.65 -3.43
C ALA A 103 -0.91 0.50 -2.46
N PHE A 104 -1.19 0.70 -1.17
CA PHE A 104 -1.01 -0.29 -0.12
C PHE A 104 -2.11 -0.15 0.94
N HIS A 105 -2.57 -1.27 1.49
CA HIS A 105 -3.38 -1.29 2.70
C HIS A 105 -3.03 -2.55 3.48
N LYS A 106 -2.84 -2.41 4.79
CA LYS A 106 -2.72 -3.52 5.74
C LYS A 106 -3.58 -3.26 6.96
N THR A 107 -4.32 -4.28 7.38
CA THR A 107 -5.12 -4.24 8.61
C THR A 107 -4.67 -5.37 9.52
N THR A 108 -4.48 -5.07 10.81
CA THR A 108 -4.18 -6.08 11.83
C THR A 108 -5.32 -6.21 12.82
N PHE A 109 -5.67 -7.44 13.12
CA PHE A 109 -6.71 -7.83 14.06
C PHE A 109 -6.11 -8.60 15.24
N GLN A 110 -6.70 -8.43 16.42
CA GLN A 110 -6.36 -9.17 17.63
C GLN A 110 -7.59 -9.82 18.24
N ASP A 111 -7.46 -11.07 18.68
CA ASP A 111 -8.46 -11.77 19.52
C ASP A 111 -8.15 -11.51 20.99
N ARG A 112 -8.88 -10.56 21.58
CA ARG A 112 -8.62 -9.97 22.91
C ARG A 112 -7.22 -9.33 23.02
N PRO A 113 -6.99 -8.46 24.03
CA PRO A 113 -5.64 -7.97 24.32
C PRO A 113 -4.68 -9.12 24.62
N ASP A 114 -3.48 -9.06 24.03
CA ASP A 114 -2.39 -10.06 24.17
C ASP A 114 -2.72 -11.48 23.69
N GLY A 115 -3.77 -11.64 22.88
CA GLY A 115 -4.14 -12.92 22.27
C GLY A 115 -3.58 -13.12 20.87
N SER A 116 -4.27 -13.96 20.09
CA SER A 116 -3.86 -14.30 18.72
C SER A 116 -3.98 -13.09 17.80
N LEU A 117 -3.06 -12.98 16.85
CA LEU A 117 -2.97 -11.89 15.89
C LEU A 117 -3.15 -12.42 14.47
N ILE A 118 -3.84 -11.65 13.62
CA ILE A 118 -3.87 -11.88 12.18
C ILE A 118 -3.89 -10.55 11.46
N SER A 119 -3.04 -10.41 10.44
CA SER A 119 -2.99 -9.27 9.55
C SER A 119 -3.24 -9.72 8.12
N GLU A 120 -3.90 -8.88 7.35
CA GLU A 120 -4.00 -9.01 5.89
C GLU A 120 -3.45 -7.73 5.26
N ALA A 121 -2.76 -7.86 4.13
CA ALA A 121 -2.27 -6.73 3.37
C ALA A 121 -2.40 -6.96 1.88
N ALA A 122 -2.55 -5.86 1.14
CA ALA A 122 -2.54 -5.82 -0.31
C ALA A 122 -1.70 -4.65 -0.80
N ALA A 123 -0.75 -4.93 -1.67
CA ALA A 123 -0.02 -3.95 -2.44
C ALA A 123 -0.43 -4.01 -3.91
N ALA A 124 -0.82 -2.87 -4.48
CA ALA A 124 -1.07 -2.71 -5.91
C ALA A 124 0.17 -2.16 -6.60
N TYR A 125 0.45 -2.67 -7.79
CA TYR A 125 1.53 -2.23 -8.65
C TYR A 125 0.96 -1.71 -9.97
N ARG A 126 1.81 -1.01 -10.73
CA ARG A 126 1.48 -0.52 -12.07
C ARG A 126 1.01 -1.61 -13.02
N ASP A 127 1.63 -2.79 -12.94
CA ASP A 127 1.37 -3.91 -13.84
C ASP A 127 1.76 -5.24 -13.19
N ALA A 128 1.30 -6.34 -13.80
CA ALA A 128 1.55 -7.70 -13.32
C ALA A 128 3.04 -8.09 -13.33
N GLY A 129 3.82 -7.54 -14.26
CA GLY A 129 5.26 -7.78 -14.31
C GLY A 129 5.98 -7.17 -13.12
N THR A 130 5.56 -5.97 -12.69
CA THR A 130 6.10 -5.28 -11.51
C THR A 130 5.72 -6.01 -10.23
N ALA A 131 4.44 -6.39 -10.06
CA ALA A 131 4.02 -7.23 -8.93
C ALA A 131 4.78 -8.56 -8.87
N ARG A 132 5.01 -9.18 -10.03
CA ARG A 132 5.76 -10.42 -10.15
C ARG A 132 7.21 -10.27 -9.70
N ARG A 133 7.90 -9.21 -10.13
CA ARG A 133 9.28 -8.94 -9.72
C ARG A 133 9.40 -8.74 -8.21
N ALA A 134 8.44 -8.06 -7.58
CA ALA A 134 8.42 -7.90 -6.13
C ALA A 134 8.30 -9.26 -5.43
N PHE A 135 7.37 -10.11 -5.86
CA PHE A 135 7.22 -11.47 -5.33
C PHE A 135 8.47 -12.34 -5.52
N ASP A 136 9.07 -12.34 -6.71
CA ASP A 136 10.28 -13.14 -6.98
C ASP A 136 11.47 -12.62 -6.13
N THR A 137 11.57 -11.32 -5.89
CA THR A 137 12.57 -10.72 -5.00
C THR A 137 12.37 -11.15 -3.54
N LEU A 138 11.12 -11.16 -3.07
CA LEU A 138 10.78 -11.68 -1.75
C LEU A 138 11.13 -13.17 -1.62
N ALA A 139 10.83 -13.99 -2.62
CA ALA A 139 11.16 -15.41 -2.59
C ALA A 139 12.68 -15.65 -2.47
N VAL A 140 13.50 -14.87 -3.18
CA VAL A 140 14.98 -14.89 -3.01
C VAL A 140 15.37 -14.46 -1.60
N THR A 141 14.76 -13.40 -1.06
CA THR A 141 15.06 -12.89 0.28
C THR A 141 14.76 -13.94 1.36
N VAL A 142 13.64 -14.65 1.25
CA VAL A 142 13.27 -15.74 2.15
C VAL A 142 14.23 -16.91 2.03
N HIS A 143 14.62 -17.29 0.81
CA HIS A 143 15.62 -18.32 0.58
C HIS A 143 16.96 -17.96 1.25
N ASP A 144 17.43 -16.72 1.09
CA ASP A 144 18.69 -16.26 1.67
C ASP A 144 18.64 -16.20 3.20
N CYS A 145 17.50 -15.76 3.78
CA CYS A 145 17.27 -15.87 5.21
C CYS A 145 17.33 -17.33 5.68
N ALA A 146 16.64 -18.25 4.98
CA ALA A 146 16.57 -19.65 5.36
C ALA A 146 17.92 -20.37 5.28
N ALA A 147 18.78 -19.95 4.34
CA ALA A 147 20.14 -20.48 4.19
C ALA A 147 21.11 -19.94 5.26
N SER A 148 20.74 -18.91 6.01
CA SER A 148 21.59 -18.28 7.00
C SER A 148 21.60 -19.02 8.35
N PRO A 149 22.68 -18.91 9.16
CA PRO A 149 22.74 -19.56 10.47
C PRO A 149 21.60 -19.19 11.42
N ALA A 150 20.99 -18.01 11.25
CA ALA A 150 19.87 -17.54 12.04
C ALA A 150 18.51 -17.81 11.40
N GLY A 151 18.46 -18.30 10.15
CA GLY A 151 17.24 -18.50 9.38
C GLY A 151 16.19 -19.33 10.09
N TRP A 152 16.61 -20.36 10.82
CA TRP A 152 15.70 -21.24 11.56
C TRP A 152 14.83 -20.51 12.60
N LEU A 153 15.25 -19.32 13.09
CA LEU A 153 14.46 -18.50 14.02
C LEU A 153 13.30 -17.76 13.33
N PHE A 154 13.44 -17.46 12.03
CA PHE A 154 12.55 -16.55 11.30
C PHE A 154 11.76 -17.25 10.18
N VAL A 155 12.32 -18.32 9.62
CA VAL A 155 11.80 -19.05 8.45
C VAL A 155 12.00 -20.57 8.63
N SER A 156 11.59 -21.09 9.80
CA SER A 156 11.85 -22.48 10.21
C SER A 156 11.27 -23.52 9.25
N ARG A 157 10.10 -23.24 8.68
CA ARG A 157 9.57 -23.95 7.51
C ARG A 157 9.17 -22.91 6.47
N TRP A 158 9.45 -23.19 5.21
CA TRP A 158 8.99 -22.34 4.12
C TRP A 158 8.77 -23.15 2.85
N THR A 159 7.95 -22.62 1.95
CA THR A 159 7.72 -23.20 0.63
C THR A 159 7.39 -22.09 -0.35
N ALA A 160 8.16 -22.00 -1.43
CA ALA A 160 7.89 -21.10 -2.55
C ALA A 160 7.32 -21.90 -3.73
N GLY A 161 6.14 -21.52 -4.18
CA GLY A 161 5.51 -22.00 -5.40
C GLY A 161 5.63 -20.99 -6.54
N GLY A 162 4.91 -21.26 -7.63
CA GLY A 162 4.90 -20.38 -8.80
C GLY A 162 4.38 -18.98 -8.46
N ASN A 163 3.36 -18.85 -7.62
CA ASN A 163 2.72 -17.58 -7.27
C ASN A 163 2.38 -17.44 -5.79
N SER A 164 2.82 -18.38 -4.95
CA SER A 164 2.57 -18.38 -3.50
C SER A 164 3.85 -18.63 -2.74
N LEU A 165 3.94 -18.08 -1.53
CA LEU A 165 5.06 -18.25 -0.63
C LEU A 165 4.53 -18.39 0.78
N HIS A 166 4.92 -19.46 1.45
CA HIS A 166 4.50 -19.78 2.81
C HIS A 166 5.73 -19.80 3.71
N ILE A 167 5.63 -19.16 4.87
CA ILE A 167 6.69 -19.08 5.89
C ILE A 167 6.09 -19.40 7.25
N ARG A 168 6.80 -20.18 8.06
CA ARG A 168 6.42 -20.51 9.44
C ARG A 168 7.59 -20.27 10.38
N ALA A 169 7.29 -19.75 11.56
CA ALA A 169 8.23 -19.59 12.67
C ALA A 169 7.45 -19.67 14.00
N GLY A 170 7.71 -20.71 14.80
CA GLY A 170 6.94 -20.94 16.03
C GLY A 170 5.46 -21.16 15.74
N ASP A 171 4.61 -20.41 16.45
CA ASP A 171 3.15 -20.34 16.28
C ASP A 171 2.69 -19.25 15.29
N CYS A 172 3.66 -18.61 14.60
CA CYS A 172 3.42 -17.59 13.60
C CYS A 172 3.65 -18.10 12.19
N GLY A 173 2.95 -17.49 11.23
CA GLY A 173 3.14 -17.70 9.81
C GLY A 173 2.93 -16.45 8.99
N ARG A 174 3.50 -16.46 7.78
CA ARG A 174 3.30 -15.45 6.74
C ARG A 174 3.07 -16.14 5.42
N ASP A 175 1.97 -15.80 4.77
CA ASP A 175 1.57 -16.32 3.48
C ASP A 175 1.49 -15.17 2.49
N TYR A 176 2.07 -15.35 1.33
CA TYR A 176 2.06 -14.37 0.25
C TYR A 176 1.50 -14.97 -1.01
N ARG A 177 0.83 -14.13 -1.80
CA ARG A 177 0.35 -14.53 -3.12
C ARG A 177 0.41 -13.36 -4.10
N VAL A 178 0.99 -13.61 -5.27
CA VAL A 178 0.95 -12.66 -6.39
C VAL A 178 -0.17 -13.07 -7.36
N LEU A 179 -0.99 -12.10 -7.75
CA LEU A 179 -2.10 -12.27 -8.70
C LEU A 179 -2.36 -10.95 -9.43
N SER A 180 -2.48 -10.99 -10.75
CA SER A 180 -2.63 -9.79 -11.59
C SER A 180 -1.54 -8.75 -11.23
N ALA A 181 -1.91 -7.50 -10.96
CA ALA A 181 -1.00 -6.43 -10.53
C ALA A 181 -0.97 -6.26 -9.00
N ALA A 182 -1.22 -7.32 -8.22
CA ALA A 182 -1.28 -7.28 -6.76
C ALA A 182 -0.32 -8.29 -6.08
N LEU A 183 0.23 -7.91 -4.93
CA LEU A 183 0.89 -8.80 -3.98
C LEU A 183 0.12 -8.77 -2.66
N LEU A 184 -0.37 -9.93 -2.24
CA LEU A 184 -1.14 -10.11 -1.02
C LEU A 184 -0.27 -10.73 0.07
N GLU A 185 -0.48 -10.34 1.31
CA GLU A 185 0.11 -10.95 2.51
C GLU A 185 -1.01 -11.31 3.50
N VAL A 186 -0.90 -12.47 4.13
CA VAL A 186 -1.57 -12.77 5.39
C VAL A 186 -0.52 -13.18 6.41
N THR A 187 -0.44 -12.47 7.53
CA THR A 187 0.44 -12.78 8.66
C THR A 187 -0.42 -13.22 9.83
N PHE A 188 -0.05 -14.26 10.56
CA PHE A 188 -0.81 -14.70 11.73
C PHE A 188 0.11 -15.22 12.83
N CYS A 189 -0.34 -15.16 14.08
CA CYS A 189 0.29 -15.74 15.26
C CYS A 189 -0.80 -16.27 16.19
N GLY A 190 -0.69 -17.53 16.63
CA GLY A 190 -1.65 -18.16 17.54
C GLY A 190 -2.97 -18.62 16.89
N PHE A 191 -3.20 -18.32 15.61
CA PHE A 191 -4.28 -18.93 14.81
C PHE A 191 -3.81 -20.17 14.05
N PRO A 192 -4.68 -21.16 13.79
CA PRO A 192 -4.38 -22.28 12.90
C PRO A 192 -4.07 -21.82 11.48
N GLU A 193 -3.18 -22.53 10.78
CA GLU A 193 -2.81 -22.20 9.38
C GLU A 193 -4.04 -22.15 8.45
N SER A 194 -5.07 -22.96 8.71
CA SER A 194 -6.31 -22.95 7.92
C SER A 194 -7.05 -21.62 7.95
N VAL A 195 -6.92 -20.82 9.02
CA VAL A 195 -7.52 -19.48 9.10
C VAL A 195 -6.84 -18.58 8.07
N SER A 196 -5.51 -18.61 8.01
CA SER A 196 -4.72 -17.86 7.02
C SER A 196 -5.09 -18.25 5.59
N ASP A 197 -5.22 -19.55 5.32
CA ASP A 197 -5.61 -20.06 3.99
C ASP A 197 -7.00 -19.54 3.57
N ILE A 198 -7.96 -19.49 4.50
CA ILE A 198 -9.31 -18.96 4.23
C ILE A 198 -9.24 -17.46 3.97
N VAL A 199 -8.53 -16.68 4.79
CA VAL A 199 -8.36 -15.23 4.56
C VAL A 199 -7.73 -14.97 3.20
N MET A 200 -6.58 -15.59 2.92
CA MET A 200 -5.85 -15.48 1.64
C MET A 200 -6.77 -15.82 0.45
N THR A 201 -7.59 -16.86 0.58
CA THR A 201 -8.55 -17.25 -0.46
C THR A 201 -9.62 -16.18 -0.71
N ASN A 202 -10.14 -15.56 0.35
CA ASN A 202 -11.18 -14.54 0.24
C ASN A 202 -10.60 -13.24 -0.34
N ILE A 203 -9.45 -12.75 0.13
CA ILE A 203 -8.83 -11.54 -0.43
C ILE A 203 -8.38 -11.74 -1.87
N ALA A 204 -7.85 -12.92 -2.23
CA ALA A 204 -7.47 -13.22 -3.61
C ALA A 204 -8.69 -13.23 -4.56
N ALA A 205 -9.88 -13.61 -4.06
CA ALA A 205 -11.11 -13.57 -4.84
C ALA A 205 -11.61 -12.14 -5.10
N ASN A 206 -11.20 -11.16 -4.29
CA ASN A 206 -11.54 -9.75 -4.48
C ASN A 206 -10.61 -9.03 -5.48
N VAL A 207 -9.48 -9.65 -5.86
CA VAL A 207 -8.57 -9.09 -6.87
C VAL A 207 -9.20 -9.21 -8.26
N PRO A 208 -9.44 -8.10 -8.97
CA PRO A 208 -9.91 -8.11 -10.36
C PRO A 208 -8.90 -8.81 -11.28
N GLY A 209 -9.42 -9.67 -12.15
CA GLY A 209 -8.64 -10.44 -13.12
C GLY A 209 -9.54 -11.10 -14.14
#